data_AF-A0A915M2Z2-F1
#
_entry.id   AF-A0A915M2Z2-F1
#
_cell.length_a   1.000
_cell.length_b   1.000
_cell.length_c   1.000
_cell.angle_alpha   90.00
_cell.angle_beta   90.00
_cell.angle_gamma   90.00
#
_symmetry.space_group_name_H-M   'P 1'
#
loop_
_entity.id
_entity.type
_entity.pdbx_description
1 polymer ?
#
loop_
_entity_poly.entity_id
_entity_poly.type
_entity_poly.pdbx_seq_one_letter_code
_entity_poly.pdbx_strand_id
1 'polypeptide(L)'
;MSLASLVPAFGLDVEDKPYFPHRSNRPDNYGKEIFPEPSDYFADGMMPEKRKSFNKWYQQNNKKPFLLDEELASYCTNDVEILMAALISFRKEFLEVTKRGAGQRAASTKAHDGIDVLREAMTIASACMRHFRTNHLKERHLG
;
A
#
# COMPACT_ATOMS: atom_id res chain seq x y z
N MET A 1 6.98 -3.98 -0.54
CA MET A 1 6.35 -3.47 0.69
C MET A 1 5.01 -4.18 0.88
N SER A 2 4.57 -4.45 2.11
CA SER A 2 3.24 -5.04 2.35
C SER A 2 2.17 -3.95 2.38
N LEU A 3 0.89 -4.31 2.19
CA LEU A 3 -0.20 -3.32 2.25
C LEU A 3 -0.31 -2.67 3.64
N ALA A 4 -0.23 -3.47 4.71
CA ALA A 4 -0.25 -2.98 6.09
C ALA A 4 0.87 -1.96 6.38
N SER A 5 2.03 -2.12 5.75
CA SER A 5 3.15 -1.18 5.93
C SER A 5 2.98 0.15 5.19
N LEU A 6 1.99 0.29 4.29
CA LEU A 6 1.73 1.58 3.62
C LEU A 6 1.15 2.62 4.60
N VAL A 7 0.35 2.18 5.57
CA VAL A 7 -0.28 3.07 6.58
C VAL A 7 0.78 3.87 7.33
N PRO A 8 1.77 3.27 8.02
CA PRO A 8 2.82 4.03 8.70
C PRO A 8 3.81 4.68 7.73
N ALA A 9 4.04 4.12 6.53
CA ALA A 9 5.00 4.68 5.58
C ALA A 9 4.55 6.03 5.00
N PHE A 10 3.25 6.19 4.75
CA PHE A 10 2.65 7.43 4.23
C PHE A 10 1.92 8.25 5.30
N GLY A 11 1.91 7.82 6.57
CA GLY A 11 1.18 8.48 7.65
C GLY A 11 -0.32 8.60 7.35
N LEU A 12 -0.92 7.53 6.83
CA LEU A 12 -2.33 7.53 6.41
C LEU A 12 -3.26 7.54 7.62
N ASP A 13 -4.33 8.34 7.53
CA ASP A 13 -5.42 8.36 8.52
C ASP A 13 -6.51 7.37 8.09
N VAL A 14 -6.20 6.08 8.17
CA VAL A 14 -7.09 4.95 7.85
C VAL A 14 -6.90 3.86 8.89
N GLU A 15 -7.87 2.96 9.02
CA GLU A 15 -7.75 1.82 9.93
C GLU A 15 -6.59 0.90 9.52
N ASP A 16 -5.84 0.44 10.51
CA ASP A 16 -4.77 -0.54 10.33
C ASP A 16 -5.32 -1.84 9.74
N LYS A 17 -4.56 -2.41 8.82
CA LYS A 17 -4.94 -3.67 8.17
C LYS A 17 -5.11 -4.80 9.19
N PRO A 18 -6.32 -5.39 9.35
CA PRO A 18 -6.56 -6.41 10.35
C PRO A 18 -5.91 -7.76 10.00
N TYR A 19 -5.88 -8.69 10.96
CA TYR A 19 -5.47 -10.07 10.71
C TYR A 19 -6.64 -10.86 10.12
N PHE A 20 -6.39 -11.61 9.05
CA PHE A 20 -7.41 -12.40 8.38
C PHE A 20 -7.01 -13.89 8.28
N PRO A 21 -7.92 -14.83 8.56
CA PRO A 21 -7.66 -16.27 8.53
C PRO A 21 -7.77 -16.80 7.10
N HIS A 22 -6.74 -16.54 6.29
CA HIS A 22 -6.75 -16.83 4.85
C HIS A 22 -7.04 -18.30 4.52
N ARG A 23 -6.59 -19.27 5.34
CA ARG A 23 -6.88 -20.69 5.06
C ARG A 23 -8.32 -21.09 5.37
N SER A 24 -9.03 -20.29 6.15
CA SER A 24 -10.44 -20.49 6.45
C SER A 24 -11.34 -20.00 5.31
N ASN A 25 -10.82 -19.25 4.34
CA ASN A 25 -11.58 -18.84 3.15
C ASN A 25 -11.82 -20.04 2.21
N ARG A 26 -12.83 -20.84 2.52
CA ARG A 26 -13.24 -22.04 1.80
C ARG A 26 -14.77 -22.09 1.70
N PRO A 27 -15.33 -22.62 0.60
CA PRO A 27 -16.77 -22.75 0.44
C PRO A 27 -17.52 -23.40 1.61
N ASP A 28 -16.90 -24.40 2.24
CA ASP A 28 -17.49 -25.12 3.36
C ASP A 28 -17.73 -24.26 4.61
N ASN A 29 -17.06 -23.10 4.70
CA ASN A 29 -17.15 -22.17 5.83
C ASN A 29 -18.08 -20.97 5.56
N TYR A 30 -18.55 -20.77 4.32
CA TYR A 30 -19.48 -19.68 4.01
C TYR A 30 -20.83 -19.87 4.71
N GLY A 31 -21.42 -18.78 5.18
CA GLY A 31 -22.66 -18.78 5.96
C GLY A 31 -22.56 -19.44 7.35
N LYS A 32 -21.36 -19.69 7.87
CA LYS A 32 -21.14 -20.32 9.18
C LYS A 32 -20.25 -19.46 10.08
N GLU A 33 -20.54 -19.52 11.37
CA GLU A 33 -19.60 -19.06 12.39
C GLU A 33 -18.45 -20.07 12.51
N ILE A 34 -17.22 -19.57 12.43
CA ILE A 34 -16.02 -20.37 12.60
C ILE A 34 -15.13 -19.78 13.71
N PHE A 35 -14.21 -20.59 14.22
CA PHE A 35 -13.19 -20.21 15.20
C PHE A 35 -11.81 -20.53 14.61
N PRO A 36 -11.24 -19.62 13.80
CA PRO A 36 -10.01 -19.90 13.08
C PRO A 36 -8.83 -20.11 14.03
N GLU A 37 -7.98 -21.07 13.73
CA GLU A 37 -6.77 -21.36 14.50
C GLU A 37 -5.60 -20.49 14.04
N PRO A 38 -4.50 -20.37 14.81
CA PRO A 38 -3.32 -19.59 14.38
C PRO A 38 -2.75 -20.03 13.02
N SER A 39 -2.86 -21.32 12.70
CA SER A 39 -2.43 -21.88 11.42
C SER A 39 -3.22 -21.29 10.24
N ASP A 40 -4.48 -20.89 10.44
CA ASP A 40 -5.34 -20.30 9.42
C ASP A 40 -4.90 -18.89 9.02
N TYR A 41 -4.25 -18.17 9.93
CA TYR A 41 -3.65 -16.85 9.71
C TYR A 41 -2.24 -16.93 9.12
N PHE A 42 -1.76 -18.14 8.77
CA PHE A 42 -0.36 -18.39 8.42
C PHE A 42 0.61 -17.91 9.50
N ALA A 43 0.23 -18.05 10.78
CA ALA A 43 1.08 -17.60 11.87
C ALA A 43 2.49 -18.16 11.68
N ASP A 44 2.65 -19.46 11.39
CA ASP A 44 3.94 -20.17 11.25
C ASP A 44 4.96 -19.52 10.32
N GLY A 45 4.51 -18.79 9.29
CA GLY A 45 5.39 -18.05 8.38
C GLY A 45 5.70 -16.60 8.80
N MET A 46 5.10 -16.09 9.89
CA MET A 46 5.32 -14.72 10.35
C MET A 46 6.70 -14.56 10.99
N MET A 47 7.37 -13.44 10.67
CA MET A 47 8.60 -13.03 11.33
C MET A 47 8.39 -12.83 12.85
N PRO A 48 9.42 -13.02 13.69
CA PRO A 48 9.29 -13.04 15.15
C PRO A 48 8.52 -11.85 15.74
N GLU A 49 8.83 -10.62 15.30
CA GLU A 49 8.15 -9.42 15.79
C GLU A 49 6.67 -9.39 15.40
N LYS A 50 6.35 -9.71 14.14
CA LYS A 50 4.96 -9.79 13.67
C LYS A 50 4.20 -10.92 14.39
N ARG A 51 4.86 -12.05 14.63
CA ARG A 51 4.29 -13.18 15.39
C ARG A 51 3.93 -12.76 16.82
N LYS A 52 4.78 -11.99 17.48
CA LYS A 52 4.53 -11.51 18.84
C LYS A 52 3.28 -10.62 18.90
N SER A 53 3.16 -9.68 17.98
CA SER A 53 1.97 -8.82 17.85
C SER A 53 0.71 -9.61 17.53
N PHE A 54 0.81 -10.57 16.59
CA PHE A 54 -0.27 -11.49 16.25
C PHE A 54 -0.73 -12.31 17.46
N ASN A 55 0.19 -12.93 18.21
CA ASN A 55 -0.16 -13.77 19.35
C ASN A 55 -0.92 -12.97 20.42
N LYS A 56 -0.50 -11.72 20.69
CA LYS A 56 -1.20 -10.82 21.61
C LYS A 56 -2.62 -10.52 21.14
N TRP A 57 -2.78 -10.17 19.86
CA TRP A 57 -4.09 -9.93 19.25
C TRP A 57 -4.97 -11.20 19.27
N TYR A 58 -4.40 -12.36 18.95
CA TYR A 58 -5.12 -13.63 18.87
C TYR A 58 -5.67 -14.05 20.23
N GLN A 59 -4.89 -13.93 21.31
CA GLN A 59 -5.36 -14.22 22.67
C GLN A 59 -6.57 -13.39 23.10
N GLN A 60 -6.74 -12.20 22.52
CA GLN A 60 -7.86 -11.30 22.83
C GLN A 60 -9.10 -11.54 21.95
N ASN A 61 -8.92 -12.19 20.79
CA ASN A 61 -9.98 -12.28 19.77
C ASN A 61 -10.38 -13.72 19.40
N ASN A 62 -9.61 -14.74 19.77
CA ASN A 62 -9.85 -16.13 19.39
C ASN A 62 -11.16 -16.76 19.91
N LYS A 63 -11.83 -16.13 20.89
CA LYS A 63 -13.12 -16.58 21.43
C LYS A 63 -14.33 -15.95 20.76
N LYS A 64 -14.12 -14.98 19.86
CA LYS A 64 -15.20 -14.32 19.14
C LYS A 64 -15.59 -15.21 17.94
N PRO A 65 -16.90 -15.39 17.67
CA PRO A 65 -17.31 -16.05 16.44
C PRO A 65 -16.84 -15.21 15.25
N PHE A 66 -16.32 -15.88 14.23
CA PHE A 66 -15.87 -15.23 13.01
C PHE A 66 -16.85 -15.58 11.88
N LEU A 67 -17.60 -14.58 11.41
CA LEU A 67 -18.50 -14.71 10.27
C LEU A 67 -17.73 -14.39 9.00
N LEU A 68 -17.33 -15.44 8.27
CA LEU A 68 -16.39 -15.31 7.16
C LEU A 68 -16.87 -14.35 6.07
N ASP A 69 -18.17 -14.33 5.76
CA ASP A 69 -18.72 -13.52 4.68
C ASP A 69 -18.65 -12.01 4.98
N GLU A 70 -18.99 -11.63 6.21
CA GLU A 70 -18.96 -10.24 6.68
C GLU A 70 -17.51 -9.76 6.86
N GLU A 71 -16.69 -10.57 7.52
CA GLU A 71 -15.29 -10.26 7.79
C GLU A 71 -14.46 -10.18 6.51
N LEU A 72 -14.74 -11.03 5.50
CA LEU A 72 -14.09 -10.96 4.20
C LEU A 72 -14.44 -9.67 3.45
N ALA A 73 -15.72 -9.28 3.45
CA ALA A 73 -16.15 -8.03 2.83
C ALA A 73 -15.50 -6.81 3.50
N SER A 74 -15.47 -6.78 4.84
CA SER A 74 -14.82 -5.73 5.63
C SER A 74 -13.32 -5.68 5.35
N TYR A 75 -12.63 -6.83 5.37
CA TYR A 75 -11.21 -6.95 5.07
C TYR A 75 -10.85 -6.43 3.68
N CYS A 76 -11.60 -6.84 2.65
CA CYS A 76 -11.35 -6.39 1.28
C CYS A 76 -11.63 -4.89 1.09
N THR A 77 -12.64 -4.35 1.80
CA THR A 77 -12.93 -2.91 1.77
C THR A 77 -11.78 -2.12 2.37
N ASN A 78 -11.31 -2.50 3.56
CA ASN A 78 -10.14 -1.89 4.20
C ASN A 78 -8.88 -1.97 3.30
N ASP A 79 -8.66 -3.10 2.62
CA ASP A 79 -7.53 -3.25 1.68
C ASP A 79 -7.57 -2.22 0.55
N VAL A 80 -8.73 -1.99 -0.04
CA VAL A 80 -8.91 -1.01 -1.12
C VAL A 80 -8.78 0.41 -0.59
N GLU A 81 -9.29 0.71 0.59
CA GLU A 81 -9.14 2.02 1.24
C GLU A 81 -7.67 2.36 1.51
N ILE A 82 -6.90 1.43 2.09
CA ILE A 82 -5.46 1.62 2.32
C ILE A 82 -4.73 1.84 0.99
N LEU A 83 -5.01 1.01 -0.03
CA LEU A 83 -4.39 1.15 -1.35
C LEU A 83 -4.69 2.52 -1.97
N MET A 84 -5.94 2.97 -1.91
CA MET A 84 -6.36 4.23 -2.48
C MET A 84 -5.73 5.42 -1.75
N ALA A 85 -5.74 5.41 -0.42
CA ALA A 85 -5.13 6.45 0.41
C ALA A 85 -3.62 6.54 0.15
N ALA A 86 -2.92 5.40 0.10
CA ALA A 86 -1.50 5.33 -0.22
C ALA A 86 -1.21 5.88 -1.63
N LEU A 87 -2.05 5.55 -2.62
CA LEU A 87 -1.88 6.02 -4.00
C LEU A 87 -2.07 7.54 -4.12
N ILE A 88 -3.05 8.10 -3.40
CA ILE A 88 -3.29 9.55 -3.34
C ILE A 88 -2.09 10.25 -2.70
N SER A 89 -1.61 9.76 -1.57
CA SER A 89 -0.42 10.31 -0.88
C SER A 89 0.82 10.24 -1.77
N PHE A 90 1.11 9.08 -2.36
CA PHE A 90 2.23 8.90 -3.28
C PHE A 90 2.16 9.86 -4.47
N ARG A 91 1.00 10.00 -5.11
CA ARG A 91 0.80 10.92 -6.24
C ARG A 91 1.07 12.36 -5.82
N LYS A 92 0.54 12.80 -4.68
CA LYS A 92 0.74 14.14 -4.14
C LYS A 92 2.22 14.41 -3.87
N GLU A 93 2.89 13.54 -3.12
CA GLU A 93 4.31 13.70 -2.79
C GLU A 93 5.18 13.72 -4.05
N PHE A 94 4.91 12.83 -5.00
CA PHE A 94 5.71 12.76 -6.23
C PHE A 94 5.51 14.00 -7.10
N LEU A 95 4.28 14.51 -7.24
CA LEU A 95 4.03 15.78 -7.91
C LEU A 95 4.89 16.89 -7.29
N GLU A 96 4.85 17.04 -5.97
CA GLU A 96 5.62 18.06 -5.25
C GLU A 96 7.14 17.91 -5.43
N VAL A 97 7.71 16.71 -5.25
CA VAL A 97 9.16 16.47 -5.36
C VAL A 97 9.65 16.66 -6.79
N THR A 98 8.78 16.47 -7.79
CA THR A 98 9.17 16.56 -9.20
C THR A 98 8.83 17.89 -9.86
N LYS A 99 8.19 18.82 -9.13
CA LYS A 99 8.02 20.22 -9.56
C LYS A 99 9.34 20.82 -10.01
N ARG A 100 9.26 21.73 -10.98
CA ARG A 100 10.42 22.53 -11.41
C ARG A 100 10.13 24.01 -11.27
N GLY A 101 11.13 24.71 -10.76
CA GLY A 101 11.15 26.18 -10.80
C GLY A 101 11.35 26.70 -12.22
N ALA A 102 10.99 27.97 -12.43
CA ALA A 102 11.34 28.69 -13.64
C ALA A 102 12.88 28.64 -13.83
N GLY A 103 13.33 28.35 -15.05
CA GLY A 103 14.76 28.23 -15.37
C GLY A 103 15.41 26.89 -15.02
N GLN A 104 14.71 25.96 -14.35
CA GLN A 104 15.16 24.57 -14.21
C GLN A 104 14.78 23.74 -15.44
N ARG A 105 15.39 24.06 -16.60
CA ARG A 105 15.91 23.12 -17.62
C ARG A 105 16.17 23.78 -18.97
N ALA A 106 17.19 23.26 -19.64
CA ALA A 106 17.57 23.60 -21.01
C ALA A 106 16.45 23.36 -22.07
N ALA A 107 15.42 22.54 -21.79
CA ALA A 107 14.33 22.24 -22.73
C ALA A 107 12.96 22.89 -22.41
N SER A 108 12.80 23.65 -21.31
CA SER A 108 11.54 24.37 -21.04
C SER A 108 11.80 25.59 -20.16
N THR A 109 11.43 26.77 -20.66
CA THR A 109 11.50 28.03 -19.93
C THR A 109 10.37 28.22 -18.92
N LYS A 110 9.38 27.32 -18.88
CA LYS A 110 8.22 27.42 -17.97
C LYS A 110 8.32 26.41 -16.83
N ALA A 111 7.99 26.88 -15.63
CA ALA A 111 7.63 26.02 -14.51
C ALA A 111 6.45 25.12 -14.92
N HIS A 112 6.44 23.89 -14.41
CA HIS A 112 5.36 22.92 -14.62
C HIS A 112 5.08 22.20 -13.32
N ASP A 113 3.85 21.72 -13.15
CA ASP A 113 3.27 21.26 -11.89
C ASP A 113 3.76 19.87 -11.42
N GLY A 114 4.97 19.45 -11.81
CA GLY A 114 5.53 18.14 -11.50
C GLY A 114 5.08 17.05 -12.47
N ILE A 115 5.48 15.82 -12.18
CA ILE A 115 5.15 14.61 -12.96
C ILE A 115 3.99 13.88 -12.27
N ASP A 116 2.89 13.69 -13.00
CA ASP A 116 1.77 12.88 -12.52
C ASP A 116 2.05 11.40 -12.75
N VAL A 117 2.49 10.71 -11.69
CA VAL A 117 2.85 9.29 -11.72
C VAL A 117 1.72 8.35 -12.12
N LEU A 118 0.44 8.77 -12.07
CA LEU A 118 -0.67 7.92 -12.50
C LEU A 118 -0.99 8.06 -13.99
N ARG A 119 -0.53 9.15 -14.62
CA ARG A 119 -0.80 9.46 -16.03
C ARG A 119 0.43 9.26 -16.90
N GLU A 120 1.59 9.61 -16.37
CA GLU A 120 2.85 9.69 -17.12
C GLU A 120 3.76 8.49 -16.90
N ALA A 121 3.47 7.65 -15.90
CA ALA A 121 4.23 6.44 -15.62
C ALA A 121 3.27 5.34 -15.16
N MET A 122 3.62 4.07 -15.38
CA MET A 122 2.88 2.95 -14.77
C MET A 122 3.65 2.32 -13.61
N THR A 123 4.96 2.59 -13.51
CA THR A 123 5.84 2.01 -12.50
C THR A 123 6.72 3.08 -11.89
N ILE A 124 7.14 2.84 -10.64
CA ILE A 124 8.08 3.72 -9.92
C ILE A 124 9.38 3.87 -10.72
N ALA A 125 9.89 2.79 -11.33
CA ALA A 125 11.09 2.87 -12.16
C ALA A 125 10.93 3.81 -13.38
N SER A 126 9.78 3.74 -14.05
CA SER A 126 9.46 4.64 -15.17
C SER A 126 9.32 6.09 -14.69
N ALA A 127 8.67 6.31 -13.54
CA ALA A 127 8.53 7.63 -12.93
C ALA A 127 9.89 8.23 -12.55
N CYS A 128 10.77 7.45 -11.91
CA CYS A 128 12.12 7.88 -11.55
C CYS A 128 12.98 8.17 -12.79
N MET A 129 12.91 7.32 -13.81
CA MET A 129 13.62 7.55 -15.07
C MET A 129 13.12 8.82 -15.76
N ARG A 130 11.81 9.05 -15.77
CA ARG A 130 11.22 10.28 -16.29
C ARG A 130 11.72 11.47 -15.48
N HIS A 131 11.62 11.45 -14.15
CA HIS A 131 12.13 12.51 -13.28
C HIS A 131 13.63 12.78 -13.50
N PHE A 132 14.46 11.76 -13.63
CA PHE A 132 15.88 11.95 -13.96
C PHE A 132 16.05 12.60 -15.33
N ARG A 133 15.39 12.03 -16.35
CA ARG A 133 15.44 12.52 -17.73
C ARG A 133 14.83 13.88 -17.90
N THR A 134 13.93 14.34 -17.03
CA THR A 134 13.22 15.61 -17.17
C THR A 134 13.62 16.67 -16.12
N ASN A 135 14.18 16.33 -14.96
CA ASN A 135 14.72 17.29 -13.98
C ASN A 135 16.27 17.36 -13.96
N HIS A 136 16.98 16.22 -14.06
CA HIS A 136 18.43 16.15 -13.76
C HIS A 136 19.40 15.97 -14.96
N LEU A 137 19.00 15.28 -16.03
CA LEU A 137 19.81 15.09 -17.26
C LEU A 137 20.10 16.42 -18.01
N LYS A 138 21.38 16.70 -18.28
CA LYS A 138 21.86 17.86 -19.05
C LYS A 138 21.75 17.62 -20.56
N GLU A 139 21.55 18.71 -21.32
CA GLU A 139 21.29 18.72 -22.77
C GLU A 139 22.35 18.00 -23.63
N ARG A 140 23.62 18.07 -23.25
CA ARG A 140 24.75 17.56 -24.05
C ARG A 140 25.01 16.05 -23.95
N HIS A 141 24.13 15.28 -23.31
CA HIS A 141 24.30 13.83 -23.10
C HIS A 141 23.31 12.96 -23.87
N LEU A 142 22.47 13.54 -24.72
CA LEU A 142 21.64 12.81 -25.68
C LEU A 142 22.23 13.07 -27.06
N GLY A 143 23.09 12.15 -27.50
CA GLY A 143 23.55 12.07 -28.89
C GLY A 143 22.48 11.51 -29.80
#